data_AF-N0B552-F1
#
_entry.id   AF-N0B552-F1
#
_cell.length_a   1.000
_cell.length_b   1.000
_cell.length_c   1.000
_cell.angle_alpha   90.00
_cell.angle_beta   90.00
_cell.angle_gamma   90.00
#
_symmetry.space_group_name_H-M   'P 1'
#
loop_
_entity.id
_entity.type
_entity.pdbx_description
1 polymer ?
#
loop_
_entity_poly.entity_id
_entity_poly.type
_entity_poly.pdbx_seq_one_letter_code
_entity_poly.pdbx_strand_id
1 'polypeptide(L)'
;MSGINPIVGPGSQPGEDDGAALEYMEMPKGMRTYSAPVLPEPEETQGIEQALALLAAVKEAAVAQSVDYPARIFDITGFDARNRAFIDQVLGDGEVSIVAGATIQAQESVFAGVWRVQEFSLTGALDRDSIDVGAFPRSVIELAHRGTLDAMRSYRGAPPPSVVNALALITELDSKLVAYCPGDGAHVINLTLLPLTEEDVGFLDERLGAGSVTILSRGYGNCRVSSTGTRNAWWVRYFNSRDAIVLNTIEVIDVPNVACAAPEDLTDSAQRLAEILEIYR
;
A
#
# COMPACT_ATOMS: atom_id res chain seq x y z
N MET A 1 58.48 -35.35 23.51
CA MET A 1 57.82 -34.12 24.01
C MET A 1 58.17 -33.00 23.05
N SER A 2 57.26 -32.02 22.91
CA SER A 2 57.13 -31.02 21.84
C SER A 2 56.39 -31.56 20.61
N GLY A 3 55.24 -31.06 20.20
CA GLY A 3 54.42 -29.92 20.64
C GLY A 3 53.45 -29.66 19.48
N ILE A 4 52.19 -30.07 19.62
CA ILE A 4 51.18 -29.94 18.56
C ILE A 4 50.37 -28.68 18.85
N ASN A 5 50.47 -27.67 17.98
CA ASN A 5 49.57 -26.53 17.98
C ASN A 5 48.15 -27.00 17.61
N PRO A 6 47.10 -26.64 18.36
CA PRO A 6 45.75 -26.89 17.93
C PRO A 6 45.40 -25.97 16.76
N ILE A 7 44.90 -26.56 15.68
CA ILE A 7 44.32 -25.86 14.54
C ILE A 7 42.98 -25.28 15.01
N VAL A 8 42.89 -23.96 15.04
CA VAL A 8 41.65 -23.23 15.34
C VAL A 8 40.83 -23.14 14.06
N GLY A 9 39.66 -23.78 14.05
CA GLY A 9 38.71 -23.71 12.95
C GLY A 9 37.72 -22.54 13.11
N PRO A 10 37.06 -22.10 12.02
CA PRO A 10 36.01 -21.10 12.10
C PRO A 10 34.87 -21.59 13.03
N GLY A 11 34.55 -20.80 14.06
CA GLY A 11 33.59 -21.15 15.11
C GLY A 11 34.17 -21.30 16.53
N SER A 12 35.49 -21.18 16.72
CA SER A 12 36.13 -21.27 18.05
C SER A 12 36.31 -19.92 18.76
N GLN A 13 35.54 -18.89 18.41
CA GLN A 13 35.57 -17.63 19.15
C GLN A 13 35.01 -17.90 20.56
N PRO A 14 35.69 -17.44 21.64
CA PRO A 14 35.09 -17.49 22.96
C PRO A 14 33.77 -16.72 22.92
N GLY A 15 32.68 -17.35 23.37
CA GLY A 15 31.39 -16.68 23.49
C GLY A 15 31.56 -15.44 24.36
N GLU A 16 31.02 -14.31 23.88
CA GLU A 16 31.07 -13.05 24.62
C GLU A 16 30.44 -13.25 26.02
N ASP A 17 31.18 -12.83 27.05
CA ASP A 17 30.83 -12.99 28.48
C ASP A 17 29.69 -12.06 28.93
N ASP A 18 28.93 -11.50 27.98
CA ASP A 18 27.95 -10.44 28.23
C ASP A 18 26.51 -10.84 27.89
N GLY A 19 26.21 -12.15 27.83
CA GLY A 19 24.87 -12.71 28.09
C GLY A 19 23.68 -12.17 27.29
N ALA A 20 23.89 -11.30 26.31
CA ALA A 20 22.85 -10.79 25.44
C ALA A 20 22.50 -11.91 24.48
N ALA A 21 21.48 -12.70 24.85
CA ALA A 21 20.78 -13.53 23.90
C ALA A 21 20.45 -12.64 22.70
N LEU A 22 21.02 -12.94 21.54
CA LEU A 22 20.63 -12.30 20.29
C LEU A 22 19.14 -12.59 20.11
N GLU A 23 18.30 -11.65 20.51
CA GLU A 23 16.87 -11.69 20.24
C GLU A 23 16.70 -11.50 18.73
N TYR A 24 16.80 -12.60 17.99
CA TYR A 24 16.47 -12.61 16.58
C TYR A 24 15.03 -12.14 16.42
N MET A 25 14.82 -11.10 15.61
CA MET A 25 13.49 -10.70 15.19
C MET A 25 12.75 -11.91 14.63
N GLU A 26 11.62 -12.27 15.24
CA GLU A 26 10.80 -13.37 14.73
C GLU A 26 10.31 -13.00 13.33
N MET A 27 10.74 -13.79 12.34
CA MET A 27 10.22 -13.72 10.97
C MET A 27 8.69 -13.82 11.00
N PRO A 28 7.94 -13.02 10.21
CA PRO A 28 6.49 -13.15 10.12
C PRO A 28 6.10 -14.59 9.78
N LYS A 29 5.31 -15.24 10.65
CA LYS A 29 4.95 -16.67 10.53
C LYS A 29 3.58 -16.89 9.85
N GLY A 30 2.83 -15.84 9.57
CA GLY A 30 1.50 -15.92 8.98
C GLY A 30 1.48 -15.34 7.58
N MET A 31 1.65 -16.18 6.56
CA MET A 31 1.45 -15.80 5.16
C MET A 31 0.04 -16.26 4.76
N ARG A 32 -0.79 -15.36 4.22
CA ARG A 32 -1.95 -15.81 3.44
C ARG A 32 -1.43 -16.30 2.11
N THR A 33 -1.13 -17.59 2.02
CA THR A 33 -0.84 -18.21 0.72
C THR A 33 -2.07 -18.09 -0.16
N TYR A 34 -1.88 -17.73 -1.44
CA TYR A 34 -2.98 -17.74 -2.40
C TYR A 34 -3.71 -19.09 -2.35
N SER A 35 -5.03 -19.03 -2.17
CA SER A 35 -5.92 -20.18 -2.25
C SER A 35 -6.85 -19.92 -3.42
N ALA A 36 -6.83 -20.82 -4.40
CA ALA A 36 -7.75 -20.70 -5.53
C ALA A 36 -9.19 -20.65 -5.00
N PRO A 37 -10.01 -19.68 -5.44
CA PRO A 37 -11.38 -19.63 -5.01
C PRO A 37 -12.11 -20.90 -5.46
N VAL A 38 -13.01 -21.41 -4.63
CA VAL A 38 -13.96 -22.43 -5.08
C VAL A 38 -14.86 -21.72 -6.06
N LEU A 39 -14.91 -22.12 -7.33
CA LEU A 39 -15.75 -21.47 -8.34
C LEU A 39 -16.86 -22.42 -8.82
N PRO A 40 -18.01 -21.91 -9.28
CA PRO A 40 -19.06 -22.71 -9.91
C PRO A 40 -18.54 -23.56 -11.07
N GLU A 41 -19.14 -24.73 -11.28
CA GLU A 41 -18.78 -25.58 -12.42
C GLU A 41 -19.16 -24.91 -13.75
N PRO A 42 -18.49 -25.24 -14.87
CA PRO A 42 -18.76 -24.62 -16.19
C PRO A 42 -20.21 -24.78 -16.66
N GLU A 43 -20.88 -25.86 -16.21
CA GLU A 43 -22.27 -26.17 -16.50
C GLU A 43 -23.26 -25.23 -15.77
N GLU A 44 -22.80 -24.46 -14.76
CA GLU A 44 -23.61 -23.59 -13.91
C GLU A 44 -23.51 -22.09 -14.27
N THR A 45 -23.14 -21.80 -15.52
CA THR A 45 -22.89 -20.43 -16.02
C THR A 45 -24.16 -19.60 -16.25
N GLN A 46 -25.35 -20.20 -16.17
CA GLN A 46 -26.61 -19.49 -16.36
C GLN A 46 -26.76 -18.33 -15.37
N GLY A 47 -26.82 -17.10 -15.87
CA GLY A 47 -27.00 -15.89 -15.07
C GLY A 47 -25.71 -15.28 -14.52
N ILE A 48 -24.53 -15.71 -14.99
CA ILE A 48 -23.23 -15.06 -14.68
C ILE A 48 -22.51 -14.54 -15.95
N GLU A 49 -23.22 -14.40 -17.06
CA GLU A 49 -22.65 -14.04 -18.35
C GLU A 49 -22.05 -12.62 -18.35
N GLN A 50 -22.64 -11.68 -17.61
CA GLN A 50 -22.09 -10.33 -17.47
C GLN A 50 -20.78 -10.33 -16.67
N ALA A 51 -20.71 -11.15 -15.63
CA ALA A 51 -19.51 -11.30 -14.81
C ALA A 51 -18.36 -11.92 -15.61
N LEU A 52 -18.63 -12.98 -16.39
CA LEU A 52 -17.64 -13.58 -17.29
C LEU A 52 -17.12 -12.57 -18.33
N ALA A 53 -18.03 -11.80 -18.95
CA ALA A 53 -17.66 -10.76 -19.90
C ALA A 53 -16.82 -9.64 -19.26
N LEU A 54 -17.18 -9.21 -18.05
CA LEU A 54 -16.43 -8.24 -17.27
C LEU A 54 -15.02 -8.75 -16.97
N LEU A 55 -14.88 -9.96 -16.42
CA LEU A 55 -13.58 -10.52 -16.05
C LEU A 55 -12.68 -10.72 -17.27
N ALA A 56 -13.24 -11.10 -18.42
CA ALA A 56 -12.50 -11.11 -19.68
C ALA A 56 -12.00 -9.69 -20.07
N ALA A 57 -12.84 -8.67 -19.92
CA ALA A 57 -12.43 -7.29 -20.18
C ALA A 57 -11.39 -6.76 -19.18
N VAL A 58 -11.49 -7.13 -17.90
CA VAL A 58 -10.50 -6.84 -16.86
C VAL A 58 -9.16 -7.48 -17.19
N LYS A 59 -9.15 -8.75 -17.62
CA LYS A 59 -7.95 -9.45 -18.10
C LYS A 59 -7.31 -8.70 -19.27
N GLU A 60 -8.08 -8.33 -20.30
CA GLU A 60 -7.56 -7.56 -21.44
C GLU A 60 -7.03 -6.19 -21.01
N ALA A 61 -7.70 -5.52 -20.08
CA ALA A 61 -7.22 -4.26 -19.53
C ALA A 61 -5.90 -4.44 -18.77
N ALA A 62 -5.74 -5.49 -17.98
CA ALA A 62 -4.52 -5.78 -17.25
C ALA A 62 -3.34 -6.08 -18.20
N VAL A 63 -3.58 -6.83 -19.29
CA VAL A 63 -2.56 -7.05 -20.35
C VAL A 63 -2.18 -5.75 -21.05
N ALA A 64 -3.14 -4.86 -21.32
CA ALA A 64 -2.92 -3.60 -22.01
C ALA A 64 -2.40 -2.47 -21.09
N GLN A 65 -2.39 -2.69 -19.78
CA GLN A 65 -2.03 -1.68 -18.80
C GLN A 65 -0.52 -1.40 -18.86
N SER A 66 -0.17 -0.12 -18.88
CA SER A 66 1.21 0.36 -18.69
C SER A 66 1.20 1.43 -17.60
N VAL A 67 2.37 1.64 -16.98
CA VAL A 67 2.58 2.67 -15.94
C VAL A 67 2.14 4.06 -16.41
N ASP A 68 2.24 4.33 -17.71
CA ASP A 68 1.94 5.64 -18.29
C ASP A 68 0.44 5.91 -18.51
N TYR A 69 -0.42 4.88 -18.39
CA TYR A 69 -1.85 5.02 -18.66
C TYR A 69 -2.67 5.05 -17.37
N PRO A 70 -3.72 5.89 -17.30
CA PRO A 70 -4.63 5.87 -16.16
C PRO A 70 -5.31 4.50 -16.03
N ALA A 71 -5.70 4.15 -14.81
CA ALA A 71 -6.45 2.92 -14.56
C ALA A 71 -7.71 2.84 -15.44
N ARG A 72 -8.01 1.64 -15.95
CA ARG A 72 -9.27 1.37 -16.66
C ARG A 72 -10.38 1.05 -15.66
N ILE A 73 -11.52 1.71 -15.81
CA ILE A 73 -12.63 1.62 -14.87
C ILE A 73 -13.80 0.90 -15.52
N PHE A 74 -14.33 -0.11 -14.83
CA PHE A 74 -15.53 -0.85 -15.21
C PHE A 74 -16.62 -0.65 -14.16
N ASP A 75 -17.71 0.01 -14.55
CA ASP A 75 -18.85 0.23 -13.66
C ASP A 75 -19.69 -1.05 -13.53
N ILE A 76 -19.83 -1.55 -12.30
CA ILE A 76 -20.63 -2.73 -11.96
C ILE A 76 -21.84 -2.38 -11.09
N THR A 77 -22.15 -1.09 -10.91
CA THR A 77 -23.24 -0.59 -10.06
C THR A 77 -24.59 -1.21 -10.43
N GLY A 78 -24.83 -1.44 -11.73
CA GLY A 78 -26.06 -2.04 -12.24
C GLY A 78 -26.11 -3.58 -12.26
N PHE A 79 -25.03 -4.27 -11.89
CA PHE A 79 -24.97 -5.73 -11.98
C PHE A 79 -25.92 -6.37 -10.96
N ASP A 80 -26.54 -7.48 -11.34
CA ASP A 80 -27.40 -8.25 -10.43
C ASP A 80 -26.59 -8.99 -9.35
N ALA A 81 -27.29 -9.52 -8.35
CA ALA A 81 -26.67 -10.18 -7.21
C ALA A 81 -25.87 -11.43 -7.59
N ARG A 82 -26.26 -12.17 -8.64
CA ARG A 82 -25.58 -13.40 -9.05
C ARG A 82 -24.26 -13.10 -9.73
N ASN A 83 -24.26 -12.12 -10.65
CA ASN A 83 -23.04 -11.64 -11.30
C ASN A 83 -22.07 -11.03 -10.29
N ARG A 84 -22.56 -10.21 -9.35
CA ARG A 84 -21.73 -9.64 -8.28
C ARG A 84 -21.12 -10.71 -7.39
N ALA A 85 -21.90 -11.68 -6.93
CA ALA A 85 -21.39 -12.76 -6.09
C ALA A 85 -20.27 -13.55 -6.79
N PHE A 86 -20.41 -13.81 -8.10
CA PHE A 86 -19.36 -14.48 -8.87
C PHE A 86 -18.10 -13.62 -9.00
N ILE A 87 -18.24 -12.31 -9.27
CA ILE A 87 -17.10 -11.38 -9.31
C ILE A 87 -16.38 -11.38 -7.96
N ASP A 88 -17.11 -11.28 -6.86
CA ASP A 88 -16.57 -11.25 -5.49
C ASP A 88 -15.80 -12.54 -5.19
N GLN A 89 -16.34 -13.68 -5.63
CA GLN A 89 -15.73 -14.99 -5.45
C GLN A 89 -14.44 -15.15 -6.27
N VAL A 90 -14.41 -14.66 -7.51
CA VAL A 90 -13.22 -14.73 -8.37
C VAL A 90 -12.14 -13.78 -7.87
N LEU A 91 -12.50 -12.50 -7.65
CA LEU A 91 -11.54 -11.46 -7.29
C LEU A 91 -11.03 -11.61 -5.85
N GLY A 92 -11.90 -11.94 -4.91
CA GLY A 92 -11.55 -12.03 -3.49
C GLY A 92 -10.93 -10.74 -2.92
N ASP A 93 -10.45 -10.84 -1.69
CA ASP A 93 -9.75 -9.74 -1.01
C ASP A 93 -8.24 -10.01 -0.97
N GLY A 94 -7.49 -9.11 -1.61
CA GLY A 94 -6.03 -9.04 -1.53
C GLY A 94 -5.51 -8.44 -0.24
N GLU A 95 -4.25 -8.03 -0.29
CA GLU A 95 -3.50 -7.60 0.90
C GLU A 95 -3.68 -6.10 1.20
N VAL A 96 -3.98 -5.30 0.17
CA VAL A 96 -4.07 -3.84 0.26
C VAL A 96 -5.53 -3.38 0.32
N SER A 97 -5.82 -2.53 1.31
CA SER A 97 -7.13 -1.92 1.52
C SER A 97 -6.97 -0.42 1.77
N ILE A 98 -7.94 0.37 1.31
CA ILE A 98 -7.89 1.82 1.33
C ILE A 98 -9.21 2.35 1.87
N VAL A 99 -9.10 3.28 2.81
CA VAL A 99 -10.20 4.17 3.20
C VAL A 99 -9.79 5.58 2.81
N ALA A 100 -10.60 6.20 1.96
CA ALA A 100 -10.36 7.52 1.43
C ALA A 100 -11.55 8.44 1.77
N GLY A 101 -11.34 9.28 2.79
CA GLY A 101 -12.35 10.14 3.38
C GLY A 101 -13.52 9.34 3.95
N ALA A 102 -14.71 9.93 3.89
CA ALA A 102 -15.96 9.29 4.31
C ALA A 102 -16.70 8.60 3.14
N THR A 103 -16.19 8.75 1.91
CA THR A 103 -16.96 8.49 0.69
C THR A 103 -16.33 7.46 -0.23
N ILE A 104 -15.08 7.04 -0.03
CA ILE A 104 -14.43 6.06 -0.90
C ILE A 104 -13.81 4.95 -0.07
N GLN A 105 -14.10 3.71 -0.46
CA GLN A 105 -13.38 2.52 -0.02
C GLN A 105 -12.84 1.80 -1.23
N ALA A 106 -11.59 1.33 -1.17
CA ALA A 106 -11.03 0.48 -2.21
C ALA A 106 -10.33 -0.74 -1.60
N GLN A 107 -10.46 -1.86 -2.28
CA GLN A 107 -9.88 -3.13 -1.90
C GLN A 107 -9.18 -3.72 -3.12
N GLU A 108 -7.88 -3.96 -3.01
CA GLU A 108 -7.17 -4.72 -4.04
C GLU A 108 -7.66 -6.16 -3.98
N SER A 109 -7.84 -6.78 -5.14
CA SER A 109 -8.21 -8.19 -5.24
C SER A 109 -7.00 -9.10 -5.02
N VAL A 110 -7.17 -10.42 -5.10
CA VAL A 110 -6.04 -11.37 -5.12
C VAL A 110 -5.19 -11.27 -6.40
N PHE A 111 -5.64 -10.44 -7.36
CA PHE A 111 -4.94 -10.03 -8.56
C PHE A 111 -4.45 -8.59 -8.36
N ALA A 112 -3.14 -8.44 -8.19
CA ALA A 112 -2.49 -7.15 -7.99
C ALA A 112 -2.84 -6.17 -9.13
N GLY A 113 -3.18 -4.95 -8.75
CA GLY A 113 -3.59 -3.90 -9.68
C GLY A 113 -5.02 -4.05 -10.22
N VAL A 114 -5.80 -5.01 -9.74
CA VAL A 114 -7.25 -5.08 -9.94
C VAL A 114 -7.92 -4.72 -8.62
N TRP A 115 -8.62 -3.58 -8.61
CA TRP A 115 -9.19 -2.98 -7.42
C TRP A 115 -10.69 -2.95 -7.51
N ARG A 116 -11.39 -3.27 -6.42
CA ARG A 116 -12.78 -2.85 -6.26
C ARG A 116 -12.80 -1.47 -5.61
N VAL A 117 -13.52 -0.52 -6.20
CA VAL A 117 -13.67 0.84 -5.70
C VAL A 117 -15.15 1.12 -5.49
N GLN A 118 -15.51 1.47 -4.26
CA GLN A 118 -16.86 1.79 -3.86
C GLN A 118 -16.93 3.24 -3.41
N GLU A 119 -17.82 4.00 -4.05
CA GLU A 119 -18.12 5.38 -3.69
C GLU A 119 -19.48 5.46 -3.01
N PHE A 120 -19.53 6.19 -1.90
CA PHE A 120 -20.69 6.32 -1.05
C PHE A 120 -21.09 7.79 -0.92
N SER A 121 -22.40 8.03 -0.90
CA SER A 121 -22.98 9.31 -0.51
C SER A 121 -22.66 9.64 0.95
N LEU A 122 -22.85 10.91 1.33
CA LEU A 122 -22.72 11.35 2.73
C LEU A 122 -23.70 10.67 3.70
N THR A 123 -24.76 10.03 3.18
CA THR A 123 -25.71 9.22 3.96
C THR A 123 -25.28 7.77 4.11
N GLY A 124 -24.16 7.37 3.51
CA GLY A 124 -23.63 6.00 3.52
C GLY A 124 -24.27 5.06 2.49
N ALA A 125 -25.09 5.58 1.57
CA ALA A 125 -25.62 4.77 0.47
C ALA A 125 -24.56 4.63 -0.62
N LEU A 126 -24.43 3.42 -1.19
CA LEU A 126 -23.52 3.12 -2.29
C LEU A 126 -24.01 3.83 -3.56
N ASP A 127 -23.24 4.80 -4.04
CA ASP A 127 -23.54 5.58 -5.24
C ASP A 127 -22.90 4.95 -6.49
N ARG A 128 -21.70 4.36 -6.33
CA ARG A 128 -20.95 3.71 -7.41
C ARG A 128 -20.14 2.53 -6.89
N ASP A 129 -20.08 1.49 -7.71
CA ASP A 129 -19.25 0.30 -7.49
C ASP A 129 -18.52 -0.02 -8.81
N SER A 130 -17.19 0.02 -8.79
CA SER A 130 -16.38 -0.21 -9.99
C SER A 130 -15.23 -1.17 -9.74
N ILE A 131 -14.77 -1.78 -10.83
CA ILE A 131 -13.48 -2.47 -10.89
C ILE A 131 -12.51 -1.58 -11.64
N ASP A 132 -11.43 -1.19 -10.98
CA ASP A 132 -10.36 -0.36 -11.52
C ASP A 132 -9.14 -1.26 -11.81
N VAL A 133 -8.57 -1.16 -13.00
CA VAL A 133 -7.39 -1.93 -13.44
C VAL A 133 -6.23 -0.98 -13.68
N GLY A 134 -5.23 -1.01 -12.81
CA GLY A 134 -4.07 -0.11 -12.82
C GLY A 134 -3.26 -0.19 -11.53
N ALA A 135 -2.12 0.49 -11.51
CA ALA A 135 -1.21 0.48 -10.36
C ALA A 135 -1.89 0.94 -9.06
N PHE A 136 -2.80 1.93 -9.16
CA PHE A 136 -3.53 2.49 -8.02
C PHE A 136 -4.83 3.17 -8.47
N PRO A 137 -5.93 3.16 -7.68
CA PRO A 137 -7.18 3.82 -8.03
C PRO A 137 -7.07 5.34 -8.13
N ARG A 138 -7.42 5.91 -9.29
CA ARG A 138 -7.27 7.35 -9.56
C ARG A 138 -8.14 8.21 -8.64
N SER A 139 -9.37 7.77 -8.33
CA SER A 139 -10.31 8.50 -7.46
C SER A 139 -9.74 8.70 -6.05
N VAL A 140 -8.94 7.75 -5.56
CA VAL A 140 -8.24 7.86 -4.27
C VAL A 140 -7.15 8.93 -4.33
N ILE A 141 -6.35 8.98 -5.40
CA ILE A 141 -5.32 10.02 -5.60
C ILE A 141 -5.96 11.40 -5.63
N GLU A 142 -7.03 11.55 -6.41
CA GLU A 142 -7.76 12.82 -6.52
C GLU A 142 -8.34 13.27 -5.17
N LEU A 143 -8.77 12.34 -4.32
CA LEU A 143 -9.24 12.64 -2.97
C LEU A 143 -8.09 12.96 -1.99
N ALA A 144 -6.97 12.22 -2.07
CA ALA A 144 -5.78 12.47 -1.25
C ALA A 144 -5.25 13.90 -1.47
N HIS A 145 -5.36 14.39 -2.70
CA HIS A 145 -4.94 15.71 -3.14
C HIS A 145 -5.97 16.82 -2.94
N ARG A 146 -7.18 16.49 -2.49
CA ARG A 146 -8.26 17.47 -2.36
C ARG A 146 -8.10 18.26 -1.07
N GLY A 147 -7.93 19.57 -1.20
CA GLY A 147 -7.82 20.48 -0.04
C GLY A 147 -6.48 20.42 0.68
N THR A 148 -5.45 19.81 0.07
CA THR A 148 -4.07 19.84 0.57
C THR A 148 -3.39 21.17 0.27
N LEU A 149 -2.37 21.51 1.05
CA LEU A 149 -1.44 22.60 0.76
C LEU A 149 -0.30 22.10 -0.14
N ASP A 150 0.32 22.99 -0.92
CA ASP A 150 1.50 22.65 -1.74
C ASP A 150 2.83 22.75 -0.96
N ALA A 151 2.77 23.21 0.29
CA ALA A 151 3.89 23.27 1.23
C ALA A 151 3.38 22.99 2.65
N MET A 152 4.27 22.72 3.60
CA MET A 152 3.88 22.41 4.97
C MET A 152 3.15 23.60 5.61
N ARG A 153 2.26 23.32 6.57
CA ARG A 153 1.52 24.36 7.30
C ARG A 153 2.48 25.34 7.97
N SER A 154 2.19 26.62 7.82
CA SER A 154 2.96 27.66 8.52
C SER A 154 2.75 27.54 10.02
N TYR A 155 3.84 27.52 10.77
CA TYR A 155 3.81 27.58 12.24
C TYR A 155 4.15 29.00 12.71
N ARG A 156 3.34 29.56 13.61
CA ARG A 156 3.56 30.90 14.18
C ARG A 156 4.10 30.77 15.60
N GLY A 157 5.26 31.37 15.84
CA GLY A 157 5.92 31.36 17.14
C GLY A 157 7.24 30.60 17.11
N ALA A 158 7.90 30.54 18.26
CA ALA A 158 9.06 29.68 18.42
C ALA A 158 8.59 28.21 18.49
N PRO A 159 9.32 27.27 17.84
CA PRO A 159 9.04 25.85 18.01
C PRO A 159 9.10 25.49 19.50
N PRO A 160 8.35 24.47 19.94
CA PRO A 160 8.40 24.01 21.33
C PRO A 160 9.86 23.75 21.75
N PRO A 161 10.29 24.10 22.97
CA PRO A 161 11.69 23.91 23.40
C PRO A 161 12.19 22.47 23.34
N SER A 162 11.28 21.49 23.34
CA SER A 162 11.55 20.06 23.21
C SER A 162 11.75 19.59 21.76
N VAL A 163 11.42 20.42 20.76
CA VAL A 163 11.71 20.15 19.35
C VAL A 163 13.16 20.54 19.08
N VAL A 164 14.00 19.55 18.81
CA VAL A 164 15.44 19.72 18.66
C VAL A 164 15.85 19.54 17.21
N ASN A 165 15.39 18.47 16.56
CA ASN A 165 15.90 18.00 15.28
C ASN A 165 14.88 18.11 14.13
N ALA A 166 13.58 18.29 14.42
CA ALA A 166 12.56 18.39 13.37
C ALA A 166 12.73 19.59 12.43
N LEU A 167 13.34 20.70 12.88
CA LEU A 167 13.46 21.93 12.07
C LEU A 167 14.29 21.74 10.79
N ALA A 168 15.35 20.94 10.87
CA ALA A 168 16.16 20.59 9.70
C ALA A 168 15.33 19.76 8.69
N LEU A 169 14.56 18.80 9.19
CA LEU A 169 13.68 17.97 8.36
C LEU A 169 12.56 18.76 7.72
N ILE A 170 11.97 19.73 8.42
CA ILE A 170 10.97 20.63 7.85
C ILE A 170 11.55 21.42 6.69
N THR A 171 12.78 21.93 6.84
CA THR A 171 13.46 22.69 5.77
C THR A 171 13.73 21.82 4.54
N GLU A 172 14.17 20.57 4.77
CA GLU A 172 14.38 19.59 3.69
C GLU A 172 13.06 19.22 3.00
N LEU A 173 12.02 18.88 3.76
CA LEU A 173 10.71 18.51 3.25
C LEU A 173 10.08 19.65 2.46
N ASP A 174 10.04 20.88 3.00
CA ASP A 174 9.49 22.04 2.27
C ASP A 174 10.22 22.26 0.93
N SER A 175 11.55 22.14 0.92
CA SER A 175 12.35 22.25 -0.31
C SER A 175 11.99 21.17 -1.34
N LYS A 176 11.83 19.93 -0.88
CA LYS A 176 11.49 18.78 -1.74
C LYS A 176 10.06 18.81 -2.24
N LEU A 177 9.12 19.26 -1.41
CA LEU A 177 7.72 19.43 -1.77
C LEU A 177 7.54 20.52 -2.83
N VAL A 178 8.20 21.66 -2.66
CA VAL A 178 8.13 22.77 -3.63
C VAL A 178 8.78 22.40 -4.97
N ALA A 179 9.84 21.59 -4.94
CA ALA A 179 10.55 21.16 -6.15
C ALA A 179 9.89 19.96 -6.87
N TYR A 180 8.96 19.26 -6.21
CA TYR A 180 8.40 18.01 -6.73
C TYR A 180 7.62 18.23 -8.04
N CYS A 181 7.93 17.43 -9.05
CA CYS A 181 7.21 17.35 -10.30
C CYS A 181 6.62 15.94 -10.50
N PRO A 182 5.42 15.80 -11.12
CA PRO A 182 4.86 14.49 -11.41
C PRO A 182 5.84 13.61 -12.21
N GLY A 183 6.05 12.38 -11.74
CA GLY A 183 7.02 11.44 -12.30
C GLY A 183 8.40 11.47 -11.65
N ASP A 184 8.68 12.43 -10.76
CA ASP A 184 9.90 12.40 -9.95
C ASP A 184 9.89 11.18 -9.01
N GLY A 185 11.06 10.56 -8.85
CA GLY A 185 11.25 9.46 -7.91
C GLY A 185 11.04 9.90 -6.45
N ALA A 186 10.68 8.94 -5.60
CA ALA A 186 10.42 9.20 -4.19
C ALA A 186 11.64 9.83 -3.49
N HIS A 187 11.41 10.95 -2.81
CA HIS A 187 12.34 11.42 -1.78
C HIS A 187 11.88 10.90 -0.42
N VAL A 188 12.70 10.06 0.21
CA VAL A 188 12.35 9.33 1.44
C VAL A 188 13.22 9.80 2.59
N ILE A 189 12.60 10.27 3.66
CA ILE A 189 13.27 10.55 4.93
C ILE A 189 12.96 9.42 5.91
N ASN A 190 14.00 8.70 6.35
CA ASN A 190 13.88 7.64 7.34
C ASN A 190 13.98 8.20 8.76
N LEU A 191 12.83 8.40 9.40
CA LEU A 191 12.72 8.95 10.75
C LEU A 191 13.29 8.00 11.82
N THR A 192 13.22 6.69 11.60
CA THR A 192 13.72 5.68 12.55
C THR A 192 15.25 5.75 12.72
N LEU A 193 15.98 6.20 11.70
CA LEU A 193 17.45 6.32 11.75
C LEU A 193 17.93 7.66 12.34
N LEU A 194 17.01 8.57 12.64
CA LEU A 194 17.33 9.89 13.14
C LEU A 194 17.09 9.97 14.65
N PRO A 195 17.90 10.73 15.40
CA PRO A 195 17.72 10.93 16.84
C PRO A 195 16.56 11.90 17.10
N LEU A 196 15.33 11.48 16.83
CA LEU A 196 14.12 12.28 17.00
C LEU A 196 13.45 11.97 18.33
N THR A 197 12.98 13.02 19.00
CA THR A 197 12.08 12.91 20.15
C THR A 197 10.64 12.66 19.70
N GLU A 198 9.76 12.27 20.63
CA GLU A 198 8.33 12.17 20.33
C GLU A 198 7.74 13.54 19.94
N GLU A 199 8.25 14.62 20.56
CA GLU A 199 7.87 15.99 20.25
C GLU A 199 8.33 16.43 18.86
N ASP A 200 9.51 16.00 18.40
CA ASP A 200 9.96 16.23 17.02
C ASP A 200 9.00 15.59 16.01
N VAL A 201 8.61 14.33 16.26
CA VAL A 201 7.68 13.59 15.40
C VAL A 201 6.29 14.22 15.42
N GLY A 202 5.78 14.59 16.60
CA GLY A 202 4.50 15.28 16.74
C GLY A 202 4.50 16.65 16.04
N PHE A 203 5.62 17.37 16.09
CA PHE A 203 5.76 18.64 15.38
C PHE A 203 5.78 18.47 13.86
N LEU A 204 6.41 17.42 13.33
CA LEU A 204 6.32 17.08 11.91
C LEU A 204 4.88 16.76 11.49
N ASP A 205 4.16 15.98 12.30
CA ASP A 205 2.75 15.63 12.06
C ASP A 205 1.84 16.86 12.05
N GLU A 206 1.99 17.77 13.02
CA GLU A 206 1.25 19.03 13.05
C GLU A 206 1.50 19.87 11.79
N ARG A 207 2.77 19.96 11.38
CA ARG A 207 3.19 20.77 10.23
C ARG A 207 2.72 20.17 8.90
N LEU A 208 2.79 18.86 8.73
CA LEU A 208 2.29 18.18 7.53
C LEU A 208 0.75 18.19 7.50
N GLY A 209 0.13 18.12 8.67
CA GLY A 209 -1.31 18.06 8.86
C GLY A 209 -1.90 16.68 8.52
N ALA A 210 -3.10 16.41 9.04
CA ALA A 210 -3.83 15.19 8.73
C ALA A 210 -4.33 15.19 7.27
N GLY A 211 -4.14 14.07 6.58
CA GLY A 211 -4.72 13.81 5.27
C GLY A 211 -6.04 13.05 5.35
N SER A 212 -6.56 12.68 4.18
CA SER A 212 -7.87 12.04 4.00
C SER A 212 -7.79 10.55 3.67
N VAL A 213 -6.61 10.01 3.37
CA VAL A 213 -6.45 8.64 2.87
C VAL A 213 -5.60 7.82 3.83
N THR A 214 -6.09 6.64 4.17
CA THR A 214 -5.34 5.61 4.90
C THR A 214 -5.32 4.34 4.07
N ILE A 215 -4.13 3.79 3.88
CA ILE A 215 -3.89 2.53 3.17
C ILE A 215 -3.29 1.55 4.19
N LEU A 216 -3.84 0.35 4.20
CA LEU A 216 -3.32 -0.76 4.98
C LEU A 216 -2.88 -1.86 4.01
N SER A 217 -1.60 -2.20 4.04
CA SER A 217 -1.05 -3.38 3.39
C SER A 217 -0.76 -4.42 4.44
N ARG A 218 -1.39 -5.60 4.35
CA ARG A 218 -1.25 -6.72 5.31
C ARG A 218 -0.31 -7.82 4.82
N GLY A 219 0.39 -7.56 3.71
CA GLY A 219 1.28 -8.49 3.04
C GLY A 219 2.67 -8.57 3.63
N TYR A 220 3.60 -9.01 2.79
CA TYR A 220 5.02 -8.84 3.08
C TYR A 220 5.34 -7.35 3.21
N GLY A 221 5.88 -6.94 4.35
CA GLY A 221 6.09 -5.53 4.65
C GLY A 221 4.83 -4.82 5.15
N ASN A 222 4.03 -5.49 6.00
CA ASN A 222 2.89 -4.94 6.72
C ASN A 222 3.09 -3.45 7.07
N CYS A 223 2.34 -2.58 6.42
CA CYS A 223 2.51 -1.15 6.56
C CYS A 223 1.18 -0.41 6.59
N ARG A 224 1.21 0.73 7.28
CA ARG A 224 0.19 1.77 7.20
C ARG A 224 0.77 2.96 6.46
N VAL A 225 0.13 3.33 5.37
CA VAL A 225 0.42 4.54 4.61
C VAL A 225 -0.71 5.53 4.90
N SER A 226 -0.38 6.78 5.16
CA SER A 226 -1.36 7.84 5.39
C SER A 226 -1.00 9.04 4.55
N SER A 227 -1.99 9.61 3.84
CA SER A 227 -1.78 10.93 3.24
C SER A 227 -1.71 11.98 4.33
N THR A 228 -1.09 13.11 4.01
CA THR A 228 -1.03 14.26 4.90
C THR A 228 -1.88 15.40 4.36
N GLY A 229 -2.00 16.49 5.12
CA GLY A 229 -2.59 17.74 4.66
C GLY A 229 -1.72 18.50 3.66
N THR A 230 -0.58 17.94 3.28
CA THR A 230 0.39 18.51 2.34
C THR A 230 0.50 17.59 1.11
N ARG A 231 0.34 18.16 -0.08
CA ARG A 231 0.31 17.44 -1.35
C ARG A 231 1.61 16.66 -1.54
N ASN A 232 1.51 15.43 -2.05
CA ASN A 232 2.64 14.51 -2.30
C ASN A 232 3.44 14.09 -1.05
N ALA A 233 3.08 14.54 0.16
CA ALA A 233 3.70 14.05 1.38
C ALA A 233 2.88 12.91 1.98
N TRP A 234 3.51 11.75 2.08
CA TRP A 234 2.93 10.54 2.64
C TRP A 234 3.72 10.09 3.85
N TRP A 235 2.99 9.61 4.86
CA TRP A 235 3.59 9.03 6.06
C TRP A 235 3.46 7.51 5.98
N VAL A 236 4.59 6.80 5.94
CA VAL A 236 4.61 5.34 5.83
C VAL A 236 5.23 4.73 7.09
N ARG A 237 4.53 3.77 7.69
CA ARG A 237 4.96 3.07 8.90
C ARG A 237 4.88 1.58 8.66
N TYR A 238 6.00 0.89 8.80
CA TYR A 238 6.08 -0.56 8.71
C TYR A 238 6.07 -1.18 10.09
N PHE A 239 5.42 -2.32 10.21
CA PHE A 239 5.20 -3.02 11.46
C PHE A 239 5.78 -4.44 11.40
N ASN A 240 6.31 -4.92 12.53
CA ASN A 240 6.64 -6.33 12.66
C ASN A 240 5.40 -7.19 13.02
N SER A 241 5.62 -8.47 13.27
CA SER A 241 4.60 -9.44 13.67
C SER A 241 3.94 -9.19 15.03
N ARG A 242 4.47 -8.24 15.83
CA ARG A 242 3.95 -7.83 17.15
C ARG A 242 3.36 -6.41 17.12
N ASP A 243 3.06 -5.88 15.94
CA ASP A 243 2.54 -4.53 15.72
C ASP A 243 3.45 -3.40 16.23
N ALA A 244 4.75 -3.67 16.41
CA ALA A 244 5.73 -2.62 16.72
C ALA A 244 6.29 -2.01 15.43
N ILE A 245 6.43 -0.67 15.43
CA ILE A 245 6.99 0.07 14.29
C ILE A 245 8.47 -0.32 14.12
N VAL A 246 8.83 -0.79 12.93
CA VAL A 246 10.23 -1.13 12.57
C VAL A 246 10.85 -0.12 11.61
N LEU A 247 10.03 0.58 10.83
CA LEU A 247 10.48 1.63 9.93
C LEU A 247 9.40 2.70 9.85
N ASN A 248 9.81 3.96 10.00
CA ASN A 248 8.96 5.13 9.96
C ASN A 248 9.55 6.12 8.95
N THR A 249 8.82 6.40 7.87
CA THR A 249 9.29 7.28 6.80
C THR A 249 8.27 8.36 6.47
N ILE A 250 8.78 9.50 6.01
CA ILE A 250 8.01 10.48 5.25
C ILE A 250 8.52 10.41 3.81
N GLU A 251 7.61 10.25 2.87
CA GLU A 251 7.91 10.09 1.45
C GLU A 251 7.26 11.23 0.67
N VAL A 252 8.07 11.95 -0.11
CA VAL A 252 7.61 12.96 -1.07
C VAL A 252 7.52 12.29 -2.44
N ILE A 253 6.30 11.94 -2.84
CA ILE A 253 5.94 11.22 -4.08
C ILE A 253 4.44 11.35 -4.36
N ASP A 254 4.01 11.12 -5.61
CA ASP A 254 2.59 11.07 -5.99
C ASP A 254 1.82 10.01 -5.18
N VAL A 255 2.25 8.74 -5.26
CA VAL A 255 1.74 7.63 -4.44
C VAL A 255 2.93 6.75 -4.01
N PRO A 256 3.02 6.35 -2.73
CA PRO A 256 4.08 5.46 -2.28
C PRO A 256 4.06 4.12 -3.00
N ASN A 257 5.19 3.71 -3.55
CA ASN A 257 5.31 2.49 -4.36
C ASN A 257 4.84 1.23 -3.62
N VAL A 258 4.95 1.20 -2.29
CA VAL A 258 4.47 0.06 -1.46
C VAL A 258 2.95 -0.16 -1.54
N ALA A 259 2.20 0.85 -1.97
CA ALA A 259 0.75 0.77 -2.16
C ALA A 259 0.35 0.53 -3.62
N CYS A 260 1.31 0.54 -4.56
CA CYS A 260 1.06 0.40 -5.98
C CYS A 260 1.39 -1.02 -6.45
N ALA A 261 0.56 -1.57 -7.34
CA ALA A 261 0.91 -2.79 -8.04
C ALA A 261 2.02 -2.53 -9.07
N ALA A 262 3.03 -3.39 -9.11
CA ALA A 262 4.08 -3.30 -10.12
C ALA A 262 3.56 -3.79 -11.50
N PRO A 263 4.16 -3.34 -12.62
CA PRO A 263 3.79 -3.81 -13.95
C PRO A 263 3.89 -5.34 -14.10
N GLU A 264 4.88 -5.95 -13.46
CA GLU A 264 5.08 -7.39 -13.45
C GLU A 264 3.93 -8.11 -12.72
N ASP A 265 3.45 -7.56 -11.61
CA ASP A 265 2.36 -8.14 -10.82
C ASP A 265 1.01 -8.04 -11.56
N LEU A 266 0.78 -6.94 -12.29
CA LEU A 266 -0.37 -6.79 -13.20
C LEU A 266 -0.34 -7.82 -14.33
N THR A 267 0.85 -8.10 -14.87
CA THR A 267 1.04 -9.10 -15.93
C THR A 267 0.77 -10.52 -15.40
N ASP A 268 1.30 -10.87 -14.23
CA ASP A 268 1.03 -12.15 -13.55
C ASP A 268 -0.47 -12.30 -13.24
N SER A 269 -1.09 -11.24 -12.75
CA SER A 269 -2.52 -11.15 -12.47
C SER A 269 -3.37 -11.43 -13.71
N ALA A 270 -2.99 -10.85 -14.85
CA ALA A 270 -3.66 -11.10 -16.13
C ALA A 270 -3.55 -12.57 -16.56
N GLN A 271 -2.38 -13.20 -16.38
CA GLN A 271 -2.18 -14.61 -16.69
C GLN A 271 -3.05 -15.51 -15.80
N ARG A 272 -3.02 -15.30 -14.49
CA ARG A 272 -3.80 -16.08 -13.52
C ARG A 272 -5.31 -15.93 -13.75
N LEU A 273 -5.77 -14.73 -14.10
CA LEU A 273 -7.16 -14.50 -14.47
C LEU A 273 -7.53 -15.20 -15.79
N ALA A 274 -6.59 -15.30 -16.75
CA ALA A 274 -6.78 -16.05 -17.98
C ALA A 274 -7.01 -17.55 -17.71
N GLU A 275 -6.17 -18.15 -16.85
CA GLU A 275 -6.26 -19.56 -16.45
C GLU A 275 -7.63 -19.88 -15.82
N ILE A 276 -8.16 -18.97 -15.00
CA ILE A 276 -9.51 -19.12 -14.42
C ILE A 276 -10.59 -19.06 -15.51
N LEU A 277 -10.48 -18.10 -16.43
CA LEU A 277 -11.49 -17.92 -17.48
C LEU A 277 -11.49 -19.05 -18.51
N GLU A 278 -10.39 -19.78 -18.67
CA GLU A 278 -10.32 -20.96 -19.55
C GLU A 278 -11.24 -22.09 -19.10
N ILE A 279 -11.55 -22.18 -17.80
CA ILE A 279 -12.49 -23.19 -17.25
C ILE A 279 -13.91 -22.98 -17.80
N TYR A 280 -14.26 -21.75 -18.19
CA TYR A 280 -15.61 -21.36 -18.63
C TYR A 280 -15.75 -21.20 -20.14
N ARG A 281 -14.77 -21.65 -20.93
CA ARG A 281 -14.76 -21.57 -22.39
C ARG A 281 -15.20 -22.85 -23.08
#